data_AF-A0AAU9AHT1-F1
#
_entry.id   AF-A0AAU9AHT1-F1
#
_cell.length_a   1.000
_cell.length_b   1.000
_cell.length_c   1.000
_cell.angle_alpha   90.00
_cell.angle_beta   90.00
_cell.angle_gamma   90.00
#
_symmetry.space_group_name_H-M   'P 1'
#
loop_
_entity.id
_entity.type
_entity.pdbx_description
1 polymer ?
#
loop_
_entity_poly.entity_id
_entity_poly.type
_entity_poly.pdbx_seq_one_letter_code
_entity_poly.pdbx_strand_id
1 'polypeptide(L)'
;MKQSLTTLLPAHLSAVLLGLALAGAAVAAPPGGIGTQPQPPQPAGTWQAKVKYLSPHTAPDGRRLIWKYADIVASTQEYCDSQLQSWYSSGNTVVVEYCHFVPIGG
;
A
#
# COMPACT_ATOMS: atom_id res chain seq x y z
N MET A 1 -31.98 -53.99 -2.96
CA MET A 1 -30.74 -53.75 -2.18
C MET A 1 -30.66 -52.24 -1.95
N LYS A 2 -30.79 -51.83 -0.69
CA LYS A 2 -30.87 -50.44 -0.23
C LYS A 2 -29.61 -50.20 0.59
N GLN A 3 -28.74 -49.27 0.19
CA GLN A 3 -27.75 -48.69 1.10
C GLN A 3 -27.61 -47.20 0.79
N SER A 4 -28.35 -46.41 1.57
CA SER A 4 -28.18 -44.97 1.73
C SER A 4 -26.85 -44.72 2.41
N LEU A 5 -25.97 -43.94 1.79
CA LEU A 5 -24.78 -43.39 2.45
C LEU A 5 -25.17 -42.08 3.14
N THR A 6 -25.57 -42.22 4.40
CA THR A 6 -25.64 -41.14 5.38
C THR A 6 -24.25 -41.01 5.99
N THR A 7 -23.47 -40.01 5.58
CA THR A 7 -22.18 -39.70 6.20
C THR A 7 -22.36 -38.57 7.21
N LEU A 8 -22.30 -38.95 8.48
CA LEU A 8 -22.35 -38.08 9.66
C LEU A 8 -21.04 -37.31 9.83
N LEU A 9 -21.14 -36.03 10.18
CA LEU A 9 -20.05 -35.21 10.72
C LEU A 9 -19.49 -35.81 12.03
N PRO A 10 -18.22 -35.49 12.35
CA PRO A 10 -17.90 -35.07 13.70
C PRO A 10 -17.31 -33.66 13.72
N ALA A 11 -17.89 -32.85 14.59
CA ALA A 11 -17.52 -31.50 14.94
C ALA A 11 -16.28 -31.46 15.81
N HIS A 12 -15.17 -30.86 15.37
CA HIS A 12 -14.16 -30.30 16.28
C HIS A 12 -13.50 -29.06 15.66
N LEU A 13 -13.48 -27.98 16.45
CA LEU A 13 -12.67 -26.76 16.32
C LEU A 13 -13.29 -25.56 15.59
N SER A 14 -14.41 -25.10 16.15
CA SER A 14 -14.70 -23.68 16.35
C SER A 14 -13.51 -22.95 17.00
N ALA A 15 -12.69 -22.23 16.22
CA ALA A 15 -11.76 -21.21 16.74
C ALA A 15 -11.10 -20.33 15.66
N VAL A 16 -11.81 -19.84 14.63
CA VAL A 16 -11.33 -18.68 13.85
C VAL A 16 -12.51 -17.77 13.48
N LEU A 17 -13.27 -17.37 14.51
CA LEU A 17 -14.21 -16.26 14.46
C LEU A 17 -13.70 -15.21 15.45
N LEU A 18 -12.59 -14.53 15.17
CA LEU A 18 -12.19 -13.31 15.90
C LEU A 18 -11.06 -12.59 15.15
N GLY A 19 -11.38 -11.84 14.08
CA GLY A 19 -10.33 -11.06 13.41
C GLY A 19 -10.74 -10.15 12.25
N LEU A 20 -11.98 -10.18 11.78
CA LEU A 20 -12.44 -9.34 10.66
C LEU A 20 -13.46 -8.26 11.04
N ALA A 21 -13.46 -7.84 12.31
CA ALA A 21 -14.14 -6.61 12.71
C ALA A 21 -13.07 -5.53 12.95
N LEU A 22 -13.29 -4.34 12.37
CA LEU A 22 -12.48 -3.12 12.47
C LEU A 22 -11.31 -2.96 11.49
N ALA A 23 -11.63 -2.64 10.25
CA ALA A 23 -10.85 -1.67 9.47
C ALA A 23 -11.75 -0.83 8.54
N GLY A 24 -12.95 -0.49 9.03
CA GLY A 24 -13.71 0.64 8.50
C GLY A 24 -13.27 1.89 9.23
N ALA A 25 -12.13 2.47 8.86
CA ALA A 25 -11.75 3.81 9.31
C ALA A 25 -12.44 4.87 8.43
N ALA A 26 -13.77 4.81 8.37
CA ALA A 26 -14.55 6.00 8.13
C ALA A 26 -14.42 6.84 9.40
N VAL A 27 -13.66 7.92 9.33
CA VAL A 27 -13.57 8.94 10.37
C VAL A 27 -14.96 9.55 10.58
N ALA A 28 -15.76 8.92 11.44
CA ALA A 28 -16.96 9.51 11.98
C ALA A 28 -16.52 10.68 12.86
N ALA A 29 -16.77 11.90 12.37
CA ALA A 29 -16.74 13.09 13.19
C ALA A 29 -17.68 12.88 14.40
N PRO A 30 -17.24 13.13 15.64
CA PRO A 30 -18.08 12.94 16.81
C PRO A 30 -19.29 13.89 16.75
N PRO A 31 -20.52 13.41 17.07
CA PRO A 31 -21.70 14.25 17.07
C PRO A 31 -21.74 15.04 18.38
N GLY A 32 -21.24 16.27 18.35
CA GLY A 32 -21.34 17.20 19.47
C GLY A 32 -20.32 18.30 19.39
N GLY A 33 -20.74 19.49 18.95
CA GLY A 33 -19.94 20.70 19.08
C GLY A 33 -20.19 21.71 17.98
N ILE A 34 -21.11 22.64 18.24
CA ILE A 34 -21.06 23.97 17.59
C ILE A 34 -19.76 24.60 18.10
N GLY A 35 -18.73 24.56 17.27
CA GLY A 35 -17.39 25.02 17.61
C GLY A 35 -16.41 24.38 16.67
N THR A 36 -16.15 25.04 15.54
CA THR A 36 -15.02 24.72 14.67
C THR A 36 -13.74 25.03 15.44
N GLN A 37 -13.35 24.15 16.36
CA GLN A 37 -12.01 24.18 16.91
C GLN A 37 -11.07 23.96 15.72
N PRO A 38 -10.18 24.92 15.39
CA PRO A 38 -9.25 24.73 14.30
C PRO A 38 -8.42 23.49 14.62
N GLN A 39 -8.58 22.44 13.82
CA GLN A 39 -7.67 21.32 13.86
C GLN A 39 -6.27 21.91 13.62
N PRO A 40 -5.28 21.68 14.51
CA PRO A 40 -3.93 22.16 14.27
C PRO A 40 -3.52 21.72 12.87
N PRO A 41 -2.91 22.59 12.05
CA PRO A 41 -2.56 22.26 10.69
C PRO A 41 -1.70 20.99 10.75
N GLN A 42 -2.22 19.90 10.18
CA GLN A 42 -1.42 18.70 10.00
C GLN A 42 -0.16 19.14 9.25
N PRO A 43 1.04 18.72 9.70
CA PRO A 43 2.27 19.16 9.06
C PRO A 43 2.15 18.86 7.58
N ALA A 44 2.24 19.93 6.77
CA ALA A 44 2.18 19.77 5.33
C ALA A 44 3.42 18.99 4.90
N GLY A 45 3.22 17.93 4.14
CA GLY A 45 4.28 17.01 3.76
C GLY A 45 3.85 16.12 2.61
N THR A 46 4.81 15.41 2.05
CA THR A 46 4.58 14.45 0.97
C THR A 46 5.17 13.11 1.35
N TRP A 47 4.53 12.04 0.92
CA TRP A 47 5.09 10.71 0.98
C TRP A 47 6.01 10.51 -0.21
N GLN A 48 7.25 10.12 0.07
CA GLN A 48 8.27 9.92 -0.95
C GLN A 48 8.82 8.49 -0.90
N ALA A 49 9.12 7.94 -2.07
CA ALA A 49 9.83 6.67 -2.23
C ALA A 49 10.73 6.74 -3.45
N LYS A 50 11.74 5.86 -3.52
CA LYS A 50 12.70 5.83 -4.63
C LYS A 50 12.89 4.43 -5.15
N VAL A 51 12.85 4.28 -6.46
CA VAL A 51 13.08 3.01 -7.14
C VAL A 51 14.18 3.13 -8.17
N LYS A 52 14.90 2.03 -8.39
CA LYS A 52 15.91 1.89 -9.44
C LYS A 52 15.41 0.87 -10.45
N TYR A 53 15.32 1.24 -11.72
CA TYR A 53 14.79 0.39 -12.78
C TYR A 53 15.75 0.28 -13.97
N LEU A 54 15.68 -0.86 -14.67
CA LEU A 54 16.43 -1.06 -15.91
C LEU A 54 15.69 -0.39 -17.08
N SER A 55 16.37 0.53 -17.76
CA SER A 55 15.86 1.24 -18.93
C SER A 55 16.71 0.90 -20.14
N PRO A 56 16.11 0.53 -21.29
CA PRO A 56 16.85 0.37 -22.52
C PRO A 56 17.41 1.73 -22.96
N HIS A 57 18.69 1.74 -23.29
CA HIS A 57 19.41 2.88 -23.83
C HIS A 57 20.03 2.47 -25.16
N THR A 58 19.67 3.19 -26.22
CA THR A 58 20.27 3.03 -27.54
C THR A 58 21.33 4.09 -27.72
N ALA A 59 22.56 3.66 -27.93
CA ALA A 59 23.68 4.50 -28.29
C ALA A 59 24.30 4.00 -29.61
N PRO A 60 25.24 4.74 -30.22
CA PRO A 60 25.87 4.35 -31.48
C PRO A 60 26.60 2.99 -31.42
N ASP A 61 26.98 2.55 -30.22
CA ASP A 61 27.62 1.25 -29.93
C ASP A 61 26.61 0.09 -29.78
N GLY A 62 25.31 0.36 -29.81
CA GLY A 62 24.24 -0.64 -29.73
C GLY A 62 23.19 -0.36 -28.65
N ARG A 63 22.38 -1.39 -28.35
CA ARG A 63 21.33 -1.32 -27.32
C ARG A 63 21.81 -1.99 -26.04
N ARG A 64 21.80 -1.26 -24.93
CA ARG A 64 22.18 -1.76 -23.60
C ARG A 64 21.13 -1.39 -22.56
N LEU A 65 21.07 -2.15 -21.47
CA LEU A 65 20.25 -1.79 -20.32
C LEU A 65 21.08 -0.94 -19.36
N ILE A 66 20.53 0.19 -18.92
CA ILE A 66 21.15 1.05 -17.92
C ILE A 66 20.22 1.18 -16.72
N TRP A 67 20.81 1.30 -15.54
CA TRP A 67 20.05 1.61 -14.33
C TRP A 67 19.68 3.09 -14.32
N LYS A 68 18.39 3.37 -14.09
CA LYS A 68 17.85 4.71 -13.84
C LYS A 68 17.12 4.73 -12.51
N TYR A 69 16.94 5.93 -11.96
CA TYR A 69 16.16 6.15 -10.76
C TYR A 69 14.83 6.82 -11.10
N ALA A 70 13.79 6.51 -10.34
CA ALA A 70 12.53 7.23 -10.35
C ALA A 70 12.13 7.54 -8.91
N ASP A 71 11.69 8.77 -8.70
CA ASP A 71 11.12 9.24 -7.45
C ASP A 71 9.60 9.15 -7.52
N ILE A 72 9.01 8.61 -6.46
CA ILE A 72 7.57 8.51 -6.27
C ILE A 72 7.20 9.54 -5.23
N VAL A 73 6.30 10.47 -5.57
CA VAL A 73 5.81 11.50 -4.66
C VAL A 73 4.28 11.40 -4.59
N ALA A 74 3.74 11.35 -3.38
CA ALA A 74 2.33 11.16 -3.11
C ALA A 74 1.85 12.06 -1.97
N SER A 75 0.57 12.42 -1.98
CA SER A 75 -0.05 13.18 -0.90
C SER A 75 -0.43 12.32 0.31
N THR A 76 -0.64 11.02 0.12
CA THR A 76 -0.98 10.06 1.18
C THR A 76 -0.07 8.83 1.14
N GLN A 77 -0.01 8.11 2.27
CA GLN A 77 0.78 6.89 2.38
C GLN A 77 0.26 5.81 1.44
N GLU A 78 -1.06 5.58 1.41
CA GLU A 78 -1.64 4.51 0.59
C GLU A 78 -1.37 4.74 -0.90
N TYR A 79 -1.37 6.00 -1.34
CA TYR A 79 -1.08 6.34 -2.73
C TYR A 79 0.41 6.15 -3.07
N CYS A 80 1.31 6.39 -2.10
CA CYS A 80 2.72 6.06 -2.26
C CYS A 80 2.92 4.55 -2.40
N ASP A 81 2.33 3.76 -1.49
CA ASP A 81 2.45 2.31 -1.48
C ASP A 81 1.85 1.68 -2.73
N SER A 82 0.69 2.17 -3.20
CA SER A 82 0.07 1.71 -4.45
C SER A 82 0.97 1.97 -5.66
N GLN A 83 1.62 3.13 -5.73
CA GLN A 83 2.56 3.42 -6.81
C GLN A 83 3.81 2.55 -6.70
N LEU A 84 4.36 2.39 -5.50
CA LEU A 84 5.53 1.55 -5.25
C LEU A 84 5.27 0.08 -5.64
N GLN A 85 4.08 -0.43 -5.33
CA GLN A 85 3.68 -1.79 -5.71
C GLN A 85 3.50 -1.96 -7.22
N SER A 86 3.00 -0.93 -7.91
CA SER A 86 2.97 -0.90 -9.38
C SER A 86 4.37 -1.04 -9.98
N TRP A 87 5.34 -0.28 -9.44
CA TRP A 87 6.75 -0.42 -9.82
C TRP A 87 7.31 -1.81 -9.52
N TYR A 88 6.98 -2.39 -8.37
CA TYR A 88 7.42 -3.73 -7.99
C TYR A 88 6.91 -4.80 -8.97
N SER A 89 5.68 -4.67 -9.45
CA SER A 89 5.06 -5.61 -10.38
C SER A 89 5.69 -5.62 -11.78
N SER A 90 6.46 -4.59 -12.15
CA SER A 90 7.12 -4.48 -13.45
C SER A 90 8.31 -5.44 -13.64
N GLY A 91 8.78 -6.10 -12.58
CA GLY A 91 9.82 -7.14 -12.62
C GLY A 91 11.25 -6.68 -12.93
N ASN A 92 11.45 -5.42 -13.37
CA ASN A 92 12.76 -4.84 -13.71
C ASN A 92 13.17 -3.70 -12.77
N THR A 93 12.57 -3.66 -11.59
CA THR A 93 12.68 -2.55 -10.64
C THR A 93 13.09 -3.05 -9.27
N VAL A 94 13.96 -2.30 -8.61
CA VAL A 94 14.45 -2.53 -7.25
C VAL A 94 14.06 -1.32 -6.41
N VAL A 95 13.43 -1.56 -5.26
CA VAL A 95 13.12 -0.49 -4.31
C VAL A 95 14.40 -0.06 -3.61
N VAL A 96 14.73 1.23 -3.70
CA VAL A 96 15.89 1.83 -3.03
C VAL A 96 15.47 2.43 -1.70
N GLU A 97 14.33 3.14 -1.69
CA GLU A 97 13.72 3.73 -0.51
C GLU A 97 12.22 3.43 -0.52
N TYR A 98 11.73 2.90 0.60
CA TYR A 98 10.30 2.70 0.83
C TYR A 98 9.60 4.04 1.13
N CYS A 99 8.27 4.01 1.08
CA CYS A 99 7.43 5.17 1.37
C CYS A 99 7.69 5.72 2.78
N HIS A 100 8.12 6.97 2.84
CA HIS A 100 8.33 7.71 4.08
C HIS A 100 7.78 9.13 3.97
N PHE A 101 7.37 9.69 5.09
CA PHE A 101 6.80 11.04 5.13
C PHE A 101 7.91 12.09 5.19
N VAL A 102 7.90 13.03 4.25
CA VAL A 102 8.81 14.16 4.17
C VAL A 102 8.02 15.45 4.45
N PRO A 103 8.24 16.11 5.60
CA PRO A 103 7.60 17.38 5.91
C PRO A 103 8.14 18.51 5.02
N ILE A 104 7.29 19.45 4.63
CA ILE A 104 7.68 20.65 3.88
C ILE A 104 8.40 21.60 4.85
N GLY A 105 9.72 21.75 4.70
CA GLY A 105 10.54 22.68 5.49
C GLY A 105 11.54 22.06 6.46
N GLY A 106 11.95 20.80 6.22
CA GLY A 106 13.12 20.18 6.88
C GLY A 106 14.44 20.62 6.26
#